data_AF-A0A962BY65-F1
#
_entry.id   AF-A0A962BY65-F1
#
_cell.length_a   1.000
_cell.length_b   1.000
_cell.length_c   1.000
_cell.angle_alpha   90.00
_cell.angle_beta   90.00
_cell.angle_gamma   90.00
#
_symmetry.space_group_name_H-M   'P 1'
#
loop_
_entity.id
_entity.type
_entity.pdbx_description
1 polymer ?
#
loop_
_entity_poly.entity_id
_entity_poly.type
_entity_poly.pdbx_seq_one_letter_code
_entity_poly.pdbx_strand_id
1 'polypeptide(L)'
;MNLSTRLLVLATLVAVHLPSSAGEISGVDDIEQALRSSRFVNFYFVSRTEKYDYDRQEMEAHAGVAIKRSCGWNCASFMGPVLTHLRDSMKVECPAGQQGVLITFGDEELMFSYSGKVAKFHGQCYFNEYSVSDIVTRDAFIFR
;
A
#
# COMPACT_ATOMS: atom_id res chain seq x y z
N MET A 1 68.96 4.61 31.90
CA MET A 1 68.11 4.05 30.83
C MET A 1 66.67 4.38 31.17
N ASN A 2 66.05 5.19 30.31
CA ASN A 2 64.69 5.72 30.40
C ASN A 2 63.64 4.71 29.91
N LEU A 3 62.41 4.83 30.41
CA LEU A 3 61.11 4.83 29.69
C LEU A 3 60.02 4.71 30.79
N SER A 4 59.30 5.76 31.20
CA SER A 4 58.32 6.59 30.50
C SER A 4 57.15 5.79 29.93
N THR A 5 55.99 5.83 30.58
CA THR A 5 54.70 5.57 29.94
C THR A 5 53.62 6.38 30.63
N ARG A 6 53.17 7.45 29.97
CA ARG A 6 52.01 8.26 30.36
C ARG A 6 50.76 7.63 29.76
N LEU A 7 49.72 7.43 30.59
CA LEU A 7 48.40 7.00 30.17
C LEU A 7 47.67 8.20 29.52
N LEU A 8 47.25 8.03 28.26
CA LEU A 8 46.42 8.98 27.51
C LEU A 8 44.95 8.56 27.67
N VAL A 9 44.12 9.40 28.28
CA VAL A 9 42.67 9.22 28.34
C VAL A 9 42.08 9.80 27.05
N LEU A 10 41.70 8.93 26.12
CA LEU A 10 40.94 9.31 24.92
C LEU A 10 39.46 9.47 25.32
N ALA A 11 38.96 10.71 25.30
CA ALA A 11 37.54 10.99 25.37
C ALA A 11 36.89 10.67 24.01
N THR A 12 36.25 9.50 23.91
CA THR A 12 35.40 9.16 22.77
C THR A 12 34.10 9.97 22.85
N LEU A 13 33.98 11.00 22.01
CA LEU A 13 32.69 11.61 21.68
C LEU A 13 31.80 10.52 21.06
N VAL A 14 30.79 10.07 21.79
CA VAL A 14 29.71 9.27 21.23
C VAL A 14 28.83 10.23 20.43
N ALA A 15 29.07 10.30 19.12
CA ALA A 15 28.12 10.88 18.18
C ALA A 15 26.85 10.02 18.23
N VAL A 16 25.84 10.49 18.96
CA VAL A 16 24.50 9.93 18.96
C VAL A 16 23.96 10.06 17.54
N HIS A 17 24.13 9.00 16.76
CA HIS A 17 23.47 8.83 15.48
C HIS A 17 22.00 8.55 15.80
N LEU A 18 21.19 9.60 15.80
CA LEU A 18 19.75 9.46 15.64
C LEU A 18 19.53 8.75 14.30
N PRO A 19 18.97 7.53 14.27
CA PRO A 19 18.51 6.98 13.01
C PRO A 19 17.32 7.84 12.59
N SER A 20 17.56 8.74 11.64
CA SER A 20 16.49 9.32 10.82
C SER A 20 15.97 8.18 9.95
N SER A 21 15.18 7.27 10.51
CA SER A 21 14.38 6.35 9.73
C SER A 21 13.27 7.19 9.09
N ALA A 22 13.57 7.82 7.97
CA ALA A 22 12.59 7.92 6.90
C ALA A 22 12.19 6.47 6.61
N GLY A 23 11.11 6.01 7.25
CA GLY A 23 10.66 4.64 7.12
C GLY A 23 10.34 4.39 5.67
N GLU A 24 11.22 3.66 4.99
CA GLU A 24 10.97 3.10 3.67
C GLU A 24 9.59 2.44 3.71
N ILE A 25 8.69 2.90 2.84
CA ILE A 25 7.36 2.30 2.68
C ILE A 25 7.56 0.99 1.92
N SER A 26 8.14 -0.03 2.59
CA SER A 26 8.57 -1.26 1.92
C SER A 26 7.42 -1.95 1.17
N GLY A 27 6.18 -1.78 1.63
CA GLY A 27 5.02 -2.42 1.02
C GLY A 27 4.56 -1.81 -0.32
N VAL A 28 4.91 -0.56 -0.64
CA VAL A 28 4.46 0.03 -1.93
C VAL A 28 5.34 -0.40 -3.09
N ASP A 29 6.64 -0.58 -2.84
CA ASP A 29 7.56 -1.11 -3.85
C ASP A 29 7.21 -2.56 -4.21
N ASP A 30 6.78 -3.36 -3.23
CA ASP A 30 6.27 -4.72 -3.44
C ASP A 30 5.01 -4.72 -4.33
N ILE A 31 4.07 -3.81 -4.08
CA ILE A 31 2.86 -3.62 -4.91
C ILE A 31 3.25 -3.20 -6.33
N GLU A 32 4.16 -2.23 -6.48
CA GLU A 32 4.62 -1.78 -7.78
C GLU A 32 5.28 -2.92 -8.56
N GLN A 33 6.12 -3.73 -7.89
CA GLN A 33 6.80 -4.85 -8.51
C GLN A 33 5.82 -5.92 -8.99
N ALA A 34 4.81 -6.27 -8.19
CA ALA A 34 3.75 -7.19 -8.58
C ALA A 34 2.89 -6.64 -9.74
N LEU A 35 2.68 -5.33 -9.81
CA LEU A 35 2.02 -4.70 -10.94
C LEU A 35 2.87 -4.74 -12.21
N ARG A 36 4.20 -4.67 -12.11
CA ARG A 36 5.10 -4.78 -13.29
C ARG A 36 5.05 -6.16 -13.94
N SER A 37 4.82 -7.23 -13.16
CA SER A 37 4.67 -8.59 -13.69
C SER A 37 3.23 -8.93 -14.11
N SER A 38 2.26 -8.08 -13.76
CA SER A 38 0.85 -8.27 -14.08
C SER A 38 0.48 -7.78 -15.48
N ARG A 39 -0.46 -8.47 -16.12
CA ARG A 39 -1.02 -8.07 -17.43
C ARG A 39 -2.43 -7.48 -17.35
N PHE A 40 -3.08 -7.71 -16.23
CA PHE A 40 -4.44 -7.27 -15.95
C PHE A 40 -4.52 -6.77 -14.52
N VAL A 41 -5.44 -5.84 -14.30
CA VAL A 41 -5.91 -5.45 -12.97
C VAL A 41 -7.43 -5.59 -12.96
N ASN A 42 -7.98 -6.14 -11.89
CA ASN A 42 -9.44 -6.21 -11.70
C ASN A 42 -9.84 -5.35 -10.51
N PHE A 43 -10.92 -4.60 -10.67
CA PHE A 43 -11.54 -3.79 -9.63
C PHE A 43 -12.88 -4.40 -9.28
N TYR A 44 -13.13 -4.58 -7.99
CA TYR A 44 -14.40 -5.04 -7.45
C TYR A 44 -14.91 -3.99 -6.47
N PHE A 45 -16.11 -3.50 -6.72
CA PHE A 45 -16.79 -2.51 -5.87
C PHE A 45 -17.94 -3.20 -5.16
N VAL A 46 -17.81 -3.39 -3.85
CA VAL A 46 -18.81 -4.09 -3.05
C VAL A 46 -20.02 -3.18 -2.86
N SER A 47 -21.18 -3.62 -3.34
CA SER A 47 -22.45 -2.99 -2.99
C SER A 47 -22.80 -3.41 -1.57
N ARG A 48 -22.81 -2.45 -0.63
CA ARG A 48 -23.04 -2.72 0.79
C ARG A 48 -24.29 -3.56 1.00
N THR A 49 -24.07 -4.80 1.42
CA THR A 49 -25.10 -5.72 1.89
C THR A 49 -24.64 -6.14 3.28
N GLU A 50 -25.32 -5.70 4.33
CA GLU A 50 -25.41 -6.25 5.70
C GLU A 50 -24.15 -6.64 6.52
N LYS A 51 -23.11 -7.24 5.92
CA LYS A 51 -21.84 -7.62 6.55
C LYS A 51 -20.81 -6.50 6.44
N TYR A 52 -20.06 -6.28 7.52
CA TYR A 52 -19.03 -5.25 7.59
C TYR A 52 -17.63 -5.76 7.25
N ASP A 53 -17.36 -7.06 7.44
CA ASP A 53 -16.05 -7.69 7.21
C ASP A 53 -16.13 -8.71 6.09
N TYR A 54 -15.48 -8.40 4.97
CA TYR A 54 -15.35 -9.29 3.82
C TYR A 54 -13.91 -9.72 3.60
N ASP A 55 -13.71 -11.01 3.36
CA ASP A 55 -12.47 -11.51 2.76
C ASP A 55 -12.47 -11.33 1.23
N ARG A 56 -11.37 -11.71 0.57
CA ARG A 56 -11.22 -11.59 -0.88
C ARG A 56 -12.37 -12.28 -1.64
N GLN A 57 -12.66 -13.53 -1.31
CA GLN A 57 -13.66 -14.33 -2.03
C GLN A 57 -15.05 -13.72 -1.87
N GLU A 58 -15.35 -13.23 -0.67
CA GLU A 58 -16.61 -12.56 -0.40
C GLU A 58 -16.70 -11.21 -1.10
N MET A 59 -15.63 -10.41 -1.16
CA MET A 59 -15.61 -9.15 -1.91
C MET A 59 -15.83 -9.38 -3.41
N GLU A 60 -15.23 -10.43 -3.99
CA GLU A 60 -15.45 -10.80 -5.38
C GLU A 60 -16.90 -11.25 -5.63
N ALA A 61 -17.46 -12.08 -4.73
CA ALA A 61 -18.83 -12.60 -4.85
C ALA A 61 -19.92 -11.54 -4.63
N HIS A 62 -19.67 -10.56 -3.75
CA HIS A 62 -20.61 -9.48 -3.41
C HIS A 62 -20.31 -8.16 -4.16
N ALA A 63 -19.42 -8.18 -5.15
CA ALA A 63 -19.16 -7.04 -6.00
C ALA A 63 -20.42 -6.65 -6.79
N GLY A 64 -20.94 -5.44 -6.56
CA GLY A 64 -22.00 -4.88 -7.39
C GLY A 64 -21.49 -4.47 -8.78
N VAL A 65 -20.20 -4.12 -8.86
CA VAL A 65 -19.50 -3.80 -10.11
C VAL A 65 -18.14 -4.49 -10.09
N ALA A 66 -17.82 -5.19 -11.18
CA ALA A 66 -16.51 -5.79 -11.42
C ALA A 66 -15.95 -5.30 -12.77
N ILE A 67 -14.72 -4.80 -12.77
CA ILE A 67 -14.09 -4.22 -13.97
C ILE A 67 -12.71 -4.82 -14.17
N LYS A 68 -12.50 -5.42 -15.33
CA LYS A 68 -11.20 -5.93 -15.75
C LYS A 68 -10.54 -4.97 -16.74
N ARG A 69 -9.33 -4.52 -16.44
CA ARG A 69 -8.50 -3.71 -17.35
C ARG A 69 -7.30 -4.51 -17.82
N SER A 70 -7.07 -4.54 -19.12
CA SER A 70 -5.83 -5.04 -19.69
C SER A 70 -4.83 -3.89 -19.78
N CYS A 71 -3.72 -4.02 -19.08
CA CYS A 71 -2.66 -3.01 -19.05
C CYS A 71 -1.37 -3.51 -19.74
N GLY A 72 -1.43 -4.66 -20.42
CA GLY A 72 -0.33 -5.18 -21.24
C GLY A 72 0.89 -5.53 -20.40
N TRP A 73 1.99 -4.80 -20.59
CA TRP A 73 3.22 -4.91 -19.81
C TRP A 73 3.45 -3.71 -18.88
N ASN A 74 2.40 -2.90 -18.64
CA ASN A 74 2.54 -1.59 -18.02
C ASN A 74 1.47 -1.31 -16.94
N CYS A 75 1.05 -2.34 -16.19
CA CYS A 75 0.05 -2.15 -15.13
C CYS A 75 0.55 -1.23 -14.01
N ALA A 76 1.85 -1.20 -13.73
CA ALA A 76 2.43 -0.26 -12.77
C ALA A 76 2.21 1.21 -13.17
N SER A 77 2.39 1.57 -14.44
CA SER A 77 2.13 2.94 -14.90
C SER A 77 0.63 3.26 -14.92
N PHE A 78 -0.22 2.33 -15.36
CA PHE A 78 -1.67 2.48 -15.30
C PHE A 78 -2.15 2.74 -13.86
N MET A 79 -1.62 1.99 -12.90
CA MET A 79 -1.91 2.13 -11.48
C MET A 79 -1.14 3.26 -10.79
N GLY A 80 -0.39 4.08 -11.55
CA GLY A 80 0.43 5.17 -11.01
C GLY A 80 -0.30 6.07 -10.00
N PRO A 81 -1.53 6.54 -10.29
CA PRO A 81 -2.32 7.31 -9.32
C PRO A 81 -2.59 6.58 -8.00
N VAL A 82 -2.87 5.27 -8.05
CA VAL A 82 -3.09 4.44 -6.85
C VAL A 82 -1.78 4.24 -6.09
N LEU A 83 -0.66 4.01 -6.81
CA LEU A 83 0.66 3.92 -6.19
C LEU A 83 1.04 5.23 -5.48
N THR A 84 0.83 6.39 -6.10
CA THR A 84 1.05 7.69 -5.46
C THR A 84 0.21 7.83 -4.20
N HIS A 85 -1.08 7.50 -4.27
CA HIS A 85 -1.97 7.50 -3.11
C HIS A 85 -1.44 6.64 -1.95
N LEU A 86 -0.89 5.46 -2.25
CA LEU A 86 -0.28 4.59 -1.24
C LEU A 86 1.04 5.14 -0.69
N ARG A 87 1.89 5.76 -1.53
CA ARG A 87 3.13 6.41 -1.09
C ARG A 87 2.87 7.60 -0.16
N ASP A 88 1.75 8.30 -0.37
CA ASP A 88 1.32 9.42 0.48
C ASP A 88 0.59 8.94 1.76
N SER A 89 0.43 7.64 1.95
CA SER A 89 -0.26 7.07 3.10
C SER A 89 0.66 6.87 4.30
N MET A 90 0.10 6.93 5.51
CA MET A 90 0.79 6.58 6.75
C MET A 90 0.47 5.15 7.17
N LYS A 91 1.47 4.41 7.67
CA LYS A 91 1.24 3.08 8.23
C LYS A 91 0.40 3.16 9.50
N VAL A 92 -0.62 2.31 9.61
CA VAL A 92 -1.54 2.25 10.76
C VAL A 92 -1.81 0.81 11.19
N GLU A 93 -2.37 0.62 12.38
CA GLU A 93 -2.98 -0.66 12.76
C GLU A 93 -4.16 -0.97 11.85
N CYS A 94 -4.33 -2.23 11.47
CA CYS A 94 -5.43 -2.63 10.59
C CYS A 94 -6.78 -2.57 11.32
N PRO A 95 -7.66 -1.63 10.95
CA PRO A 95 -8.99 -1.59 11.53
C PRO A 95 -9.86 -2.71 10.94
N ALA A 96 -10.80 -3.20 11.74
CA ALA A 96 -11.78 -4.20 11.29
C ALA A 96 -12.93 -3.52 10.52
N GLY A 97 -13.38 -4.15 9.46
CA GLY A 97 -14.60 -3.80 8.75
C GLY A 97 -14.49 -2.74 7.66
N GLN A 98 -15.66 -2.49 7.06
CA GLN A 98 -15.94 -1.49 6.03
C GLN A 98 -15.18 -1.67 4.71
N GLN A 99 -14.86 -2.91 4.29
CA GLN A 99 -14.26 -3.13 2.98
C GLN A 99 -15.25 -2.73 1.88
N GLY A 100 -14.75 -2.02 0.86
CA GLY A 100 -15.59 -1.45 -0.21
C GLY A 100 -15.00 -1.57 -1.60
N VAL A 101 -13.67 -1.60 -1.72
CA VAL A 101 -12.98 -1.75 -3.00
C VAL A 101 -11.91 -2.84 -2.87
N LEU A 102 -11.91 -3.81 -3.78
CA LEU A 102 -10.84 -4.79 -3.93
C LEU A 102 -10.19 -4.59 -5.29
N ILE A 103 -8.85 -4.52 -5.30
CA ILE A 103 -8.05 -4.51 -6.52
C ILE A 103 -7.21 -5.79 -6.53
N THR A 104 -7.27 -6.55 -7.62
CA THR A 104 -6.47 -7.77 -7.79
C THR A 104 -5.56 -7.66 -9.00
N PHE A 105 -4.34 -8.20 -8.90
CA PHE A 105 -3.34 -8.19 -9.97
C PHE A 105 -2.36 -9.34 -9.76
N GLY A 106 -2.22 -10.22 -10.76
CA GLY A 106 -1.51 -11.49 -10.56
C GLY A 106 -2.16 -12.31 -9.44
N ASP A 107 -1.35 -12.77 -8.50
CA ASP A 107 -1.81 -13.47 -7.29
C ASP A 107 -2.08 -12.52 -6.10
N GLU A 108 -1.85 -11.23 -6.30
CA GLU A 108 -1.90 -10.21 -5.26
C GLU A 108 -3.26 -9.52 -5.14
N GLU A 109 -3.50 -8.98 -3.95
CA GLU A 109 -4.71 -8.24 -3.62
C GLU A 109 -4.41 -6.99 -2.80
N LEU A 110 -5.13 -5.93 -3.11
CA LEU A 110 -5.13 -4.69 -2.38
C LEU A 110 -6.57 -4.36 -2.01
N MET A 111 -6.88 -4.47 -0.72
CA MET A 111 -8.21 -4.21 -0.18
C MET A 111 -8.28 -2.79 0.37
N PHE A 112 -9.36 -2.09 0.08
CA PHE A 112 -9.64 -0.80 0.66
C PHE A 112 -10.90 -0.81 1.51
N SER A 113 -10.80 -0.22 2.69
CA SER A 113 -11.87 -0.06 3.66
C SER A 113 -12.07 1.41 4.04
N TYR A 114 -13.08 1.67 4.89
CA TYR A 114 -13.40 3.01 5.40
C TYR A 114 -13.59 4.04 4.29
N SER A 115 -14.50 3.71 3.37
CA SER A 115 -14.78 4.53 2.19
C SER A 115 -13.53 4.78 1.33
N GLY A 116 -12.62 3.81 1.27
CA GLY A 116 -11.42 3.88 0.42
C GLY A 116 -10.20 4.56 1.05
N LYS A 117 -10.23 4.87 2.35
CA LYS A 117 -9.16 5.61 3.04
C LYS A 117 -8.10 4.72 3.67
N VAL A 118 -8.43 3.45 3.92
CA VAL A 118 -7.51 2.48 4.50
C VAL A 118 -7.24 1.42 3.46
N ALA A 119 -5.98 1.27 3.05
CA ALA A 119 -5.53 0.19 2.20
C ALA A 119 -4.92 -0.93 3.04
N LYS A 120 -5.16 -2.19 2.68
CA LYS A 120 -4.57 -3.38 3.28
C LYS A 120 -3.84 -4.20 2.21
N PHE A 121 -2.56 -4.47 2.46
CA PHE A 121 -1.70 -5.30 1.62
C PHE A 121 -0.83 -6.20 2.50
N HIS A 122 -0.86 -7.52 2.27
CA HIS A 122 -0.08 -8.52 3.05
C HIS A 122 -0.22 -8.35 4.58
N GLY A 123 -1.43 -8.03 5.05
CA GLY A 123 -1.71 -7.82 6.47
C GLY A 123 -1.19 -6.50 7.07
N GLN A 124 -0.57 -5.64 6.27
CA GLN A 124 -0.19 -4.28 6.64
C GLN A 124 -1.27 -3.29 6.19
N CYS A 125 -1.53 -2.26 6.99
CA CYS A 125 -2.51 -1.23 6.66
C CYS A 125 -1.90 0.16 6.55
N TYR A 126 -2.46 0.92 5.61
CA TYR A 126 -2.01 2.26 5.23
C TYR A 126 -3.21 3.18 5.18
N PHE A 127 -3.15 4.29 5.90
CA PHE A 127 -4.20 5.31 5.94
C PHE A 127 -3.84 6.52 5.11
N ASN A 128 -4.79 6.99 4.31
CA ASN A 128 -4.74 8.26 3.60
C ASN A 128 -6.00 9.07 3.92
N GLU A 129 -5.86 10.39 4.07
CA GLU A 129 -7.01 11.27 4.31
C GLU A 129 -7.96 11.35 3.10
N TYR A 130 -7.41 11.21 1.89
CA TYR A 130 -8.13 11.13 0.62
C TYR A 130 -8.64 9.70 0.38
N SER A 131 -9.70 9.53 -0.40
CA SER A 131 -10.19 8.19 -0.73
C SER A 131 -9.57 7.70 -2.04
N VAL A 132 -9.16 6.43 -2.09
CA VAL A 132 -8.85 5.78 -3.37
C VAL A 132 -10.04 5.81 -4.31
N SER A 133 -11.27 5.84 -3.78
CA SER A 133 -12.50 5.90 -4.58
C SER A 133 -12.53 7.16 -5.43
N ASP A 134 -11.96 8.28 -4.95
CA ASP A 134 -11.83 9.53 -5.69
C ASP A 134 -10.92 9.38 -6.92
N ILE A 135 -10.13 8.31 -7.00
CA ILE A 135 -9.27 7.95 -8.14
C ILE A 135 -9.98 6.89 -8.98
N VAL A 136 -10.32 5.75 -8.38
CA VAL A 136 -10.73 4.55 -9.11
C VAL A 136 -12.15 4.58 -9.61
N THR A 137 -12.98 5.54 -9.19
CA THR A 137 -14.34 5.74 -9.74
C THR A 137 -14.38 6.79 -10.85
N ARG A 138 -13.26 7.47 -11.14
CA ARG A 138 -13.21 8.43 -12.24
C ARG A 138 -13.31 7.67 -13.56
N ASP A 139 -14.24 8.09 -14.41
CA ASP A 139 -14.36 7.54 -15.77
C ASP A 139 -13.04 7.59 -16.53
N ALA A 140 -12.28 8.69 -16.36
CA ALA A 140 -10.98 8.86 -16.99
C ALA A 140 -9.91 7.87 -16.49
N PHE A 141 -10.12 7.23 -15.34
CA PHE A 141 -9.21 6.21 -14.81
C PHE A 141 -9.67 4.81 -15.26
N ILE A 142 -10.96 4.52 -15.17
CA ILE A 142 -11.50 3.20 -15.52
C ILE A 142 -11.59 3.00 -17.04
N PHE A 143 -11.96 4.01 -17.82
CA PHE A 143 -12.33 3.85 -19.23
C PHE A 143 -11.31 4.41 -20.22
N ARG A 144 -10.25 5.12 -19.78
CA ARG A 144 -9.16 5.53 -20.67
C ARG A 144 -8.16 4.41 -20.92
#